data_AF-W9QD00-F1
#
_entry.id   AF-W9QD00-F1
#
_cell.length_a   1.000
_cell.length_b   1.000
_cell.length_c   1.000
_cell.angle_alpha   90.00
_cell.angle_beta   90.00
_cell.angle_gamma   90.00
#
_symmetry.space_group_name_H-M   'P 1'
#
loop_
_entity.id
_entity.type
_entity.pdbx_description
1 polymer ?
#
loop_
_entity_poly.entity_id
_entity_poly.type
_entity_poly.pdbx_seq_one_letter_code
_entity_poly.pdbx_strand_id
1 'polypeptide(L)'
;MGKTQRLDFASSGSNRVPLLNNKEANNGDGPVTDLEHGDAVQAANVGYCRILSLAKPDAGKIVIATIALLIASTTSILIPKFGGTIIDIVSREIRTPEQQAEAWEAVKNTILEILLIVVVGSLCTALRAWLFSSASERVVARLRKNLFAHLIHQEIAFYDVTRTGELLSRLSEDTQIIKNAATTNLSEALRNVTTAFIGIGFMFSSSWKLTLLALVVVPVISVAVKKFGRYLRELSHATQAAAAVAASIAEESFGAIRTVRSFAQEGHTISNYSEKVDETLKLGLRQARVVGLFFGGLNAASMLSVIVVVIYGAYLTITGSLTAGALTSFILYSLTVGSSISSLSGLYTTAMKAAGASRRVFQLLDRVSAMPQAGNKCPAGSVPLYLLTFFSFPLPYYMLWS
;
A
#
# COMPACT_ATOMS: atom_id res chain seq x y z
N MET A 1 50.24 -48.24 -33.34
CA MET A 1 49.89 -49.53 -33.97
C MET A 1 48.61 -50.04 -33.32
N GLY A 2 47.52 -50.47 -33.95
CA GLY A 2 47.20 -50.74 -35.35
C GLY A 2 46.08 -51.78 -35.39
N LYS A 3 44.94 -51.44 -36.01
CA LYS A 3 43.86 -52.28 -36.59
C LYS A 3 42.97 -53.11 -35.65
N THR A 4 41.72 -52.71 -35.43
CA THR A 4 40.46 -53.07 -36.17
C THR A 4 40.15 -54.56 -36.34
N GLN A 5 39.02 -54.99 -35.76
CA GLN A 5 38.10 -55.91 -36.43
C GLN A 5 36.65 -55.57 -36.05
N ARG A 6 35.88 -55.13 -37.05
CA ARG A 6 34.42 -55.01 -37.04
C ARG A 6 33.80 -56.40 -37.17
N LEU A 7 32.59 -56.57 -36.63
CA LEU A 7 31.52 -57.32 -37.28
C LEU A 7 30.18 -56.65 -36.95
N ASP A 8 29.57 -56.12 -38.01
CA ASP A 8 28.25 -55.51 -38.07
C ASP A 8 27.16 -56.60 -37.98
N PHE A 9 26.06 -56.35 -37.25
CA PHE A 9 24.73 -56.85 -37.63
C PHE A 9 23.65 -55.87 -37.18
N ALA A 10 22.65 -55.75 -38.04
CA ALA A 10 21.79 -54.60 -38.22
C ALA A 10 20.42 -54.71 -37.53
N SER A 11 19.78 -53.54 -37.42
CA SER A 11 18.34 -53.25 -37.51
C SER A 11 17.38 -53.90 -36.50
N SER A 12 16.82 -53.06 -35.61
CA SER A 12 15.40 -52.66 -35.58
C SER A 12 15.25 -51.77 -34.32
N GLY A 13 14.94 -50.49 -34.36
CA GLY A 13 13.81 -49.87 -35.03
C GLY A 13 12.90 -49.25 -33.95
N SER A 14 13.20 -48.02 -33.50
CA SER A 14 12.17 -47.15 -32.90
C SER A 14 12.65 -45.70 -32.96
N ASN A 15 12.15 -45.00 -34.00
CA ASN A 15 12.29 -43.56 -34.19
C ASN A 15 11.93 -42.78 -32.93
N ARG A 16 12.87 -41.99 -32.40
CA ARG A 16 12.55 -40.80 -31.62
C ARG A 16 12.70 -39.60 -32.55
N VAL A 17 11.60 -38.92 -32.84
CA VAL A 17 11.59 -37.59 -33.47
C VAL A 17 11.12 -36.60 -32.40
N PRO A 18 11.80 -35.46 -32.21
CA PRO A 18 11.49 -34.52 -31.15
C PRO A 18 10.39 -33.56 -31.62
N LEU A 19 9.39 -33.28 -30.77
CA LEU A 19 8.33 -32.33 -31.09
C LEU A 19 8.35 -31.17 -30.09
N LEU A 20 9.04 -30.11 -30.47
CA LEU A 20 8.55 -28.76 -30.28
C LEU A 20 8.05 -28.29 -31.65
N ASN A 21 6.76 -27.96 -31.76
CA ASN A 21 6.19 -26.80 -32.49
C ASN A 21 4.79 -27.08 -33.07
N ASN A 22 3.76 -26.48 -32.44
CA ASN A 22 2.59 -25.80 -33.06
C ASN A 22 1.64 -25.46 -31.90
N LYS A 23 1.38 -24.20 -31.53
CA LYS A 23 0.57 -23.19 -32.24
C LYS A 23 -0.66 -23.80 -32.94
N GLU A 24 -1.82 -23.46 -32.37
CA GLU A 24 -3.20 -23.64 -32.86
C GLU A 24 -3.87 -24.99 -32.56
N ALA A 25 -4.54 -25.05 -31.40
CA ALA A 25 -5.87 -25.66 -31.25
C ALA A 25 -6.52 -25.15 -29.95
N ASN A 26 -7.15 -23.98 -30.04
CA ASN A 26 -8.13 -23.51 -29.07
C ASN A 26 -9.49 -24.12 -29.45
N ASN A 27 -10.05 -24.99 -28.60
CA ASN A 27 -11.48 -25.10 -28.33
C ASN A 27 -11.73 -26.26 -27.35
N GLY A 28 -12.07 -25.90 -26.11
CA GLY A 28 -12.46 -26.81 -25.06
C GLY A 28 -12.80 -26.03 -23.79
N ASP A 29 -14.03 -25.53 -23.74
CA ASP A 29 -14.63 -24.89 -22.57
C ASP A 29 -14.59 -25.81 -21.34
N GLY A 30 -13.88 -25.37 -20.31
CA GLY A 30 -13.92 -25.91 -18.96
C GLY A 30 -13.51 -24.81 -17.98
N PRO A 31 -14.18 -24.63 -16.83
CA PRO A 31 -13.90 -23.51 -15.94
C PRO A 31 -12.58 -23.78 -15.22
N VAL A 32 -11.52 -23.10 -15.65
CA VAL A 32 -10.21 -23.15 -15.00
C VAL A 32 -10.30 -22.32 -13.72
N THR A 33 -10.04 -22.96 -12.59
CA THR A 33 -10.08 -22.39 -11.24
C THR A 33 -9.04 -21.28 -11.08
N ASP A 34 -9.53 -20.06 -10.82
CA ASP A 34 -8.84 -18.77 -10.67
C ASP A 34 -7.91 -18.64 -9.44
N LEU A 35 -7.30 -19.72 -8.94
CA LEU A 35 -6.59 -19.72 -7.63
C LEU A 35 -5.06 -19.83 -7.67
N GLU A 36 -4.39 -19.89 -8.82
CA GLU A 36 -2.92 -20.12 -8.84
C GLU A 36 -2.05 -19.14 -9.64
N HIS A 37 -2.58 -18.03 -10.16
CA HIS A 37 -1.74 -17.00 -10.81
C HIS A 37 -1.84 -15.65 -10.10
N GLY A 38 -0.94 -15.45 -9.13
CA GLY A 38 -0.71 -14.21 -8.41
C GLY A 38 0.07 -13.15 -9.19
N ASP A 39 -0.18 -12.98 -10.48
CA ASP A 39 0.24 -11.79 -11.22
C ASP A 39 -0.69 -11.55 -12.44
N ALA A 40 -1.04 -10.27 -12.64
CA ALA A 40 -1.76 -9.70 -13.79
C ALA A 40 -3.30 -9.82 -13.87
N VAL A 41 -4.02 -9.37 -12.83
CA VAL A 41 -5.30 -8.66 -13.06
C VAL A 41 -5.18 -7.23 -12.57
N GLN A 42 -4.90 -6.32 -13.50
CA GLN A 42 -4.96 -4.89 -13.25
C GLN A 42 -6.41 -4.41 -13.25
N ALA A 43 -6.80 -3.86 -12.09
CA ALA A 43 -7.85 -2.87 -11.84
C ALA A 43 -9.29 -3.16 -12.34
N ALA A 44 -10.10 -3.76 -11.45
CA ALA A 44 -11.48 -3.34 -11.33
C ALA A 44 -11.57 -2.23 -10.26
N ASN A 45 -11.72 -0.96 -10.69
CA ASN A 45 -12.04 0.21 -9.84
C ASN A 45 -13.36 0.08 -9.05
N VAL A 46 -14.01 -1.09 -9.10
CA VAL A 46 -15.32 -1.39 -8.54
C VAL A 46 -15.30 -1.39 -7.01
N GLY A 47 -14.18 -1.77 -6.37
CA GLY A 47 -14.06 -1.81 -4.90
C GLY A 47 -14.17 -0.43 -4.23
N TYR A 48 -13.40 0.57 -4.68
CA TYR A 48 -13.40 1.91 -4.09
C TYR A 48 -14.71 2.67 -4.31
N CYS A 49 -15.27 2.62 -5.52
CA CYS A 49 -16.58 3.23 -5.80
C CYS A 49 -17.68 2.61 -4.94
N ARG A 50 -17.61 1.31 -4.66
CA ARG A 50 -18.60 0.63 -3.82
C ARG A 50 -18.45 0.97 -2.34
N ILE A 51 -17.21 1.13 -1.84
CA ILE A 51 -16.95 1.65 -0.49
C ILE A 51 -17.47 3.09 -0.36
N LEU A 52 -17.23 3.93 -1.36
CA LEU A 52 -17.77 5.30 -1.40
C LEU A 52 -19.31 5.30 -1.48
N SER A 53 -19.92 4.32 -2.15
CA SER A 53 -21.37 4.14 -2.15
C SER A 53 -21.92 3.78 -0.76
N LEU A 54 -21.17 3.03 0.07
CA LEU A 54 -21.54 2.79 1.47
C LEU A 54 -21.43 4.06 2.33
N ALA A 55 -20.64 5.04 1.92
CA ALA A 55 -20.47 6.32 2.61
C ALA A 55 -21.53 7.37 2.25
N LYS A 56 -22.38 7.14 1.23
CA LYS A 56 -23.49 8.03 0.81
C LYS A 56 -24.31 8.64 1.98
N PRO A 57 -24.79 7.87 2.97
CA PRO A 57 -25.56 8.41 4.08
C PRO A 57 -24.79 9.39 5.01
N ASP A 58 -23.45 9.40 4.98
CA ASP A 58 -22.62 10.36 5.74
C ASP A 58 -21.90 11.38 4.83
N ALA A 59 -22.27 11.45 3.54
CA ALA A 59 -21.63 12.33 2.57
C ALA A 59 -21.61 13.80 3.03
N GLY A 60 -22.69 14.29 3.66
CA GLY A 60 -22.74 15.66 4.20
C GLY A 60 -21.63 15.97 5.21
N LYS A 61 -21.31 15.03 6.12
CA LYS A 61 -20.22 15.19 7.09
C LYS A 61 -18.85 15.15 6.43
N ILE A 62 -18.69 14.32 5.39
CA ILE A 62 -17.45 14.22 4.61
C ILE A 62 -17.21 15.50 3.81
N VAL A 63 -18.26 16.14 3.26
CA VAL A 63 -18.14 17.43 2.59
C VAL A 63 -17.68 18.51 3.56
N ILE A 64 -18.32 18.63 4.74
CA ILE A 64 -17.91 19.59 5.77
C ILE A 64 -16.46 19.33 6.21
N ALA A 65 -16.08 18.07 6.40
CA ALA A 65 -14.71 17.70 6.76
C ALA A 65 -13.69 18.05 5.67
N THR A 66 -14.09 17.95 4.39
CA THR A 66 -13.25 18.31 3.25
C THR A 66 -13.05 19.83 3.17
N ILE A 67 -14.10 20.62 3.40
CA ILE A 67 -13.99 22.09 3.46
C ILE A 67 -13.08 22.50 4.63
N ALA A 68 -13.27 21.92 5.81
CA ALA A 68 -12.39 22.15 6.96
C ALA A 68 -10.93 21.75 6.68
N LEU A 69 -10.71 20.69 5.89
CA LEU A 69 -9.39 20.26 5.44
C LEU A 69 -8.75 21.26 4.48
N LEU A 70 -9.50 21.83 3.53
CA LEU A 70 -8.98 22.84 2.61
C LEU A 70 -8.54 24.10 3.38
N ILE A 71 -9.36 24.56 4.32
CA ILE A 71 -9.04 25.71 5.18
C ILE A 71 -7.80 25.41 6.02
N ALA A 72 -7.77 24.26 6.70
CA ALA A 72 -6.61 23.85 7.50
C ALA A 72 -5.32 23.75 6.68
N SER A 73 -5.39 23.19 5.46
CA SER A 73 -4.22 23.05 4.58
C SER A 73 -3.71 24.40 4.10
N THR A 74 -4.62 25.32 3.75
CA THR A 74 -4.27 26.70 3.36
C THR A 74 -3.62 27.44 4.51
N THR A 75 -4.18 27.34 5.71
CA THR A 75 -3.61 27.90 6.94
C THR A 75 -2.20 27.38 7.22
N SER A 76 -1.97 26.07 7.11
CA SER A 76 -0.63 25.50 7.36
C SER A 76 0.42 26.03 6.39
N ILE A 77 0.05 26.30 5.14
CA ILE A 77 0.97 26.85 4.13
C ILE A 77 1.22 28.35 4.34
N LEU A 78 0.28 29.09 4.90
CA LEU A 78 0.49 30.51 5.17
C LEU A 78 1.62 30.77 6.19
N ILE A 79 1.89 29.84 7.10
CA ILE A 79 2.91 30.00 8.17
C ILE A 79 4.31 30.31 7.61
N PRO A 80 4.87 29.52 6.66
CA PRO A 80 6.11 29.87 5.97
C PRO A 80 6.15 31.26 5.32
N LYS A 81 5.02 31.77 4.80
CA LYS A 81 4.94 33.10 4.20
C LYS A 81 5.21 34.18 5.26
N PHE A 82 4.48 34.11 6.37
CA PHE A 82 4.60 35.08 7.44
C PHE A 82 5.97 35.01 8.12
N GLY A 83 6.53 33.80 8.27
CA GLY A 83 7.91 33.63 8.73
C GLY A 83 8.93 34.35 7.83
N GLY A 84 8.77 34.27 6.51
CA GLY A 84 9.61 35.00 5.57
C GLY A 84 9.43 36.52 5.66
N THR A 85 8.19 37.00 5.81
CA THR A 85 7.92 38.44 6.01
C THR A 85 8.59 38.97 7.28
N ILE A 86 8.54 38.21 8.38
CA ILE A 86 9.23 38.58 9.64
C ILE A 86 10.74 38.68 9.39
N ILE A 87 11.33 37.72 8.67
CA ILE A 87 12.76 37.75 8.34
C ILE A 87 13.09 38.98 7.48
N ASP A 88 12.25 39.32 6.50
CA ASP A 88 12.44 40.52 5.68
C ASP A 88 12.31 41.83 6.48
N ILE A 89 11.43 41.88 7.49
CA ILE A 89 11.32 43.04 8.39
C ILE A 89 12.57 43.16 9.27
N VAL A 90 13.04 42.06 9.85
CA VAL A 90 14.20 42.03 10.76
C VAL A 90 15.52 42.24 10.01
N SER A 91 15.60 41.82 8.75
CA SER A 91 16.82 41.94 7.93
C SER A 91 17.01 43.33 7.32
N ARG A 92 16.06 44.26 7.49
CA ARG A 92 16.22 45.66 7.06
C ARG A 92 17.18 46.40 8.00
N GLU A 93 18.03 47.25 7.43
CA GLU A 93 19.01 48.03 8.18
C GLU A 93 18.29 49.13 8.99
N ILE A 94 17.94 48.85 10.24
CA ILE A 94 17.19 49.78 11.10
C ILE A 94 18.14 50.83 11.67
N ARG A 95 18.10 52.05 11.12
CA ARG A 95 19.03 53.14 11.49
C ARG A 95 18.43 54.17 12.44
N THR A 96 17.10 54.29 12.53
CA THR A 96 16.44 55.29 13.39
C THR A 96 15.52 54.64 14.44
N PRO A 97 15.38 55.26 15.64
CA PRO A 97 14.49 54.76 16.69
C PRO A 97 13.01 54.77 16.29
N GLU A 98 12.60 55.64 15.36
CA GLU A 98 11.24 55.63 14.78
C GLU A 98 10.99 54.39 13.91
N GLN A 99 11.97 53.96 13.10
CA GLN A 99 11.88 52.74 12.30
C GLN A 99 11.88 51.46 13.16
N GLN A 100 12.52 51.50 14.36
CA GLN A 100 12.44 50.39 15.32
C GLN A 100 11.03 50.23 15.89
N ALA A 101 10.37 51.34 16.24
CA ALA A 101 9.01 51.31 16.76
C ALA A 101 8.01 50.79 15.70
N GLU A 102 8.13 51.26 14.46
CA GLU A 102 7.28 50.85 13.34
C GLU A 102 7.52 49.37 12.95
N ALA A 103 8.78 48.91 12.95
CA ALA A 103 9.10 47.49 12.76
C ALA A 103 8.52 46.61 13.88
N TRP A 104 8.54 47.08 15.13
CA TRP A 104 8.00 46.33 16.26
C TRP A 104 6.47 46.25 16.25
N GLU A 105 5.81 47.30 15.80
CA GLU A 105 4.36 47.31 15.60
C GLU A 105 3.95 46.39 14.43
N ALA A 106 4.68 46.43 13.30
CA ALA A 106 4.48 45.53 12.18
C ALA A 106 4.69 44.05 12.56
N VAL A 107 5.71 43.75 13.35
CA VAL A 107 5.97 42.40 13.88
C VAL A 107 4.85 41.97 14.83
N LYS A 108 4.39 42.82 15.74
CA LYS A 108 3.26 42.51 16.64
C LYS A 108 1.97 42.20 15.87
N ASN A 109 1.62 43.02 14.87
CA ASN A 109 0.45 42.77 14.02
C ASN A 109 0.60 41.45 13.25
N THR A 110 1.78 41.20 12.68
CA THR A 110 2.08 39.94 11.98
C THR A 110 1.95 38.72 12.92
N ILE A 111 2.42 38.83 14.16
CA ILE A 111 2.32 37.76 15.17
C ILE A 111 0.86 37.51 15.56
N LEU A 112 0.06 38.57 15.75
CA LEU A 112 -1.37 38.43 16.06
C LEU A 112 -2.14 37.76 14.91
N GLU A 113 -1.83 38.12 13.66
CA GLU A 113 -2.37 37.46 12.48
C GLU A 113 -1.99 35.97 12.42
N ILE A 114 -0.71 35.63 12.64
CA ILE A 114 -0.26 34.23 12.70
C ILE A 114 -1.01 33.48 13.80
N LEU A 115 -1.15 34.06 14.99
CA LEU A 115 -1.82 33.43 16.11
C LEU A 115 -3.29 33.14 15.79
N LEU A 116 -4.00 34.12 15.22
CA LEU A 116 -5.39 33.93 14.78
C LEU A 116 -5.49 32.82 13.73
N ILE A 117 -4.61 32.83 12.73
CA ILE A 117 -4.55 31.82 11.67
C ILE A 117 -4.29 30.43 12.27
N VAL A 118 -3.31 30.29 13.18
CA VAL A 118 -2.98 29.01 13.82
C VAL A 118 -4.14 28.49 14.67
N VAL A 119 -4.84 29.36 15.40
CA VAL A 119 -6.02 28.96 16.19
C VAL A 119 -7.13 28.45 15.27
N VAL A 120 -7.46 29.19 14.21
CA VAL A 120 -8.49 28.79 13.23
C VAL A 120 -8.09 27.48 12.53
N GLY A 121 -6.83 27.36 12.10
CA GLY A 121 -6.32 26.14 11.46
C GLY A 121 -6.31 24.92 12.38
N SER A 122 -6.02 25.11 13.65
CA SER A 122 -6.04 24.05 14.67
C SER A 122 -7.47 23.58 14.93
N LEU A 123 -8.43 24.50 15.04
CA LEU A 123 -9.85 24.18 15.16
C LEU A 123 -10.37 23.43 13.93
N CYS A 124 -10.06 23.89 12.72
CA CYS A 124 -10.41 23.18 11.49
C CYS A 124 -9.75 21.79 11.40
N THR A 125 -8.51 21.66 11.88
CA THR A 125 -7.81 20.38 11.95
C THR A 125 -8.44 19.41 12.95
N ALA A 126 -8.85 19.88 14.11
CA ALA A 126 -9.60 19.09 15.07
C ALA A 126 -10.95 18.66 14.50
N LEU A 127 -11.68 19.59 13.88
CA LEU A 127 -12.98 19.33 13.27
C LEU A 127 -12.90 18.29 12.15
N ARG A 128 -11.94 18.42 11.22
CA ARG A 128 -11.78 17.42 10.15
C ARG A 128 -11.44 16.05 10.74
N ALA A 129 -10.56 15.97 11.74
CA ALA A 129 -10.11 14.71 12.32
C ALA A 129 -11.27 14.00 13.03
N TRP A 130 -12.07 14.75 13.78
CA TRP A 130 -13.26 14.25 14.45
C TRP A 130 -14.33 13.77 13.45
N LEU A 131 -14.65 14.57 12.43
CA LEU A 131 -15.67 14.22 11.43
C LEU A 131 -15.27 13.00 10.59
N PHE A 132 -14.03 12.94 10.10
CA PHE A 132 -13.53 11.77 9.37
C PHE A 132 -13.51 10.54 10.28
N SER A 133 -12.99 10.65 11.51
CA SER A 133 -12.93 9.52 12.44
C SER A 133 -14.33 8.99 12.80
N SER A 134 -15.29 9.88 13.11
CA SER A 134 -16.67 9.49 13.41
C SER A 134 -17.37 8.84 12.21
N ALA A 135 -17.18 9.38 10.99
CA ALA A 135 -17.72 8.77 9.78
C ALA A 135 -17.12 7.38 9.53
N SER A 136 -15.81 7.21 9.78
CA SER A 136 -15.11 5.92 9.62
C SER A 136 -15.72 4.81 10.46
N GLU A 137 -16.02 5.12 11.72
CA GLU A 137 -16.55 4.15 12.68
C GLU A 137 -17.98 3.73 12.31
N ARG A 138 -18.79 4.68 11.83
CA ARG A 138 -20.16 4.41 11.36
C ARG A 138 -20.20 3.57 10.09
N VAL A 139 -19.30 3.83 9.14
CA VAL A 139 -19.18 3.02 7.91
C VAL A 139 -18.80 1.59 8.26
N VAL A 140 -17.84 1.39 9.16
CA VAL A 140 -17.35 0.04 9.50
C VAL A 140 -18.32 -0.72 10.40
N ALA A 141 -19.02 -0.05 11.30
CA ALA A 141 -20.11 -0.66 12.05
C ALA A 141 -21.20 -1.20 11.10
N ARG A 142 -21.57 -0.45 10.05
CA ARG A 142 -22.52 -0.92 9.03
C ARG A 142 -21.96 -2.07 8.20
N LEU A 143 -20.70 -1.97 7.76
CA LEU A 143 -20.05 -3.03 7.01
C LEU A 143 -20.01 -4.34 7.79
N ARG A 144 -19.62 -4.29 9.08
CA ARG A 144 -19.59 -5.46 9.97
C ARG A 144 -20.98 -6.03 10.22
N LYS A 145 -21.99 -5.18 10.46
CA LYS A 145 -23.38 -5.63 10.62
C LYS A 145 -23.90 -6.34 9.36
N ASN A 146 -23.68 -5.75 8.19
CA ASN A 146 -24.12 -6.32 6.92
C ASN A 146 -23.37 -7.61 6.60
N LEU A 147 -22.04 -7.63 6.78
CA LEU A 147 -21.23 -8.82 6.52
C LEU A 147 -21.59 -9.96 7.48
N PHE A 148 -21.77 -9.67 8.76
CA PHE A 148 -22.19 -10.68 9.74
C PHE A 148 -23.59 -11.22 9.42
N ALA A 149 -24.54 -10.34 9.13
CA ALA A 149 -25.88 -10.76 8.71
C ALA A 149 -25.81 -11.63 7.44
N HIS A 150 -25.01 -11.25 6.45
CA HIS A 150 -24.87 -12.00 5.21
C HIS A 150 -24.21 -13.37 5.40
N LEU A 151 -23.21 -13.46 6.28
CA LEU A 151 -22.53 -14.71 6.61
C LEU A 151 -23.47 -15.70 7.28
N ILE A 152 -24.24 -15.28 8.29
CA ILE A 152 -25.17 -16.16 9.03
C ILE A 152 -26.23 -16.80 8.11
N HIS A 153 -26.54 -16.16 6.97
CA HIS A 153 -27.53 -16.68 6.02
C HIS A 153 -26.93 -17.57 4.92
N GLN A 154 -25.64 -17.92 4.98
CA GLN A 154 -25.03 -18.86 4.04
C GLN A 154 -25.35 -20.31 4.39
N GLU A 155 -25.31 -21.18 3.39
CA GLU A 155 -25.56 -22.62 3.57
C GLU A 155 -24.45 -23.34 4.35
N ILE A 156 -24.76 -24.48 4.99
CA ILE A 156 -23.78 -25.27 5.76
C ILE A 156 -22.55 -25.66 4.92
N ALA A 157 -22.73 -26.00 3.63
CA ALA A 157 -21.63 -26.40 2.74
C ALA A 157 -20.56 -25.31 2.58
N PHE A 158 -20.91 -24.03 2.76
CA PHE A 158 -19.94 -22.94 2.78
C PHE A 158 -18.99 -23.03 3.99
N TYR A 159 -19.54 -23.42 5.15
CA TYR A 159 -18.78 -23.56 6.39
C TYR A 159 -17.94 -24.83 6.44
N ASP A 160 -18.30 -25.86 5.66
CA ASP A 160 -17.49 -27.07 5.51
C ASP A 160 -16.18 -26.79 4.73
N VAL A 161 -16.24 -25.87 3.75
CA VAL A 161 -15.08 -25.48 2.93
C VAL A 161 -14.29 -24.32 3.54
N THR A 162 -14.96 -23.39 4.23
CA THR A 162 -14.35 -22.16 4.72
C THR A 162 -14.04 -22.23 6.21
N ARG A 163 -12.76 -22.09 6.58
CA ARG A 163 -12.34 -22.12 7.99
C ARG A 163 -12.94 -20.94 8.75
N THR A 164 -13.51 -21.19 9.93
CA THR A 164 -14.06 -20.16 10.83
C THR A 164 -13.04 -19.06 11.17
N GLY A 165 -11.76 -19.43 11.31
CA GLY A 165 -10.67 -18.46 11.56
C GLY A 165 -10.47 -17.47 10.40
N GLU A 166 -10.66 -17.91 9.16
CA GLU A 166 -10.60 -17.02 8.00
C GLU A 166 -11.77 -16.03 8.03
N LEU A 167 -13.00 -16.49 8.27
CA LEU A 167 -14.18 -15.64 8.38
C LEU A 167 -14.01 -14.56 9.46
N LEU A 168 -13.45 -14.93 10.61
CA LEU A 168 -13.17 -13.99 11.69
C LEU A 168 -12.12 -12.93 11.30
N SER A 169 -11.04 -13.35 10.63
CA SER A 169 -10.03 -12.41 10.09
C SER A 169 -10.66 -11.47 9.06
N ARG A 170 -11.52 -11.95 8.14
CA ARG A 170 -12.25 -11.08 7.20
C ARG A 170 -13.14 -10.07 7.93
N LEU A 171 -13.90 -10.53 8.91
CA LEU A 171 -14.84 -9.69 9.67
C LEU A 171 -14.14 -8.64 10.53
N SER A 172 -12.99 -8.98 11.13
CA SER A 172 -12.26 -8.09 12.04
C SER A 172 -11.18 -7.27 11.33
N GLU A 173 -10.20 -7.94 10.71
CA GLU A 173 -8.99 -7.33 10.17
C GLU A 173 -9.24 -6.66 8.82
N ASP A 174 -9.85 -7.37 7.86
CA ASP A 174 -10.07 -6.79 6.52
C ASP A 174 -11.05 -5.61 6.57
N THR A 175 -12.10 -5.67 7.40
CA THR A 175 -12.99 -4.50 7.61
C THR A 175 -12.27 -3.32 8.25
N GLN A 176 -11.31 -3.56 9.15
CA GLN A 176 -10.49 -2.51 9.77
C GLN A 176 -9.50 -1.90 8.77
N ILE A 177 -8.90 -2.70 7.89
CA ILE A 177 -8.04 -2.18 6.82
C ILE A 177 -8.86 -1.28 5.89
N ILE A 178 -10.08 -1.70 5.52
CA ILE A 178 -11.00 -0.90 4.70
C ILE A 178 -11.38 0.40 5.43
N LYS A 179 -11.63 0.37 6.75
CA LYS A 179 -11.89 1.56 7.58
C LYS A 179 -10.82 2.63 7.37
N ASN A 180 -9.59 2.22 7.63
CA ASN A 180 -8.44 3.11 7.65
C ASN A 180 -8.17 3.68 6.27
N ALA A 181 -8.34 2.86 5.23
CA ALA A 181 -8.13 3.29 3.86
C ALA A 181 -9.20 4.24 3.32
N ALA A 182 -10.47 3.94 3.57
CA ALA A 182 -11.58 4.74 3.08
C ALA A 182 -11.66 6.11 3.74
N THR A 183 -11.05 6.26 4.92
CA THR A 183 -11.29 7.44 5.76
C THR A 183 -10.00 8.14 6.15
N THR A 184 -9.16 7.54 7.00
CA THR A 184 -7.93 8.17 7.49
C THR A 184 -6.93 8.40 6.36
N ASN A 185 -6.65 7.37 5.57
CA ASN A 185 -5.71 7.48 4.45
C ASN A 185 -6.24 8.38 3.35
N LEU A 186 -7.54 8.35 3.09
CA LEU A 186 -8.16 9.23 2.10
C LEU A 186 -8.09 10.69 2.56
N SER A 187 -8.38 10.98 3.84
CA SER A 187 -8.25 12.31 4.43
C SER A 187 -6.80 12.80 4.36
N GLU A 188 -5.85 11.94 4.70
CA GLU A 188 -4.44 12.27 4.63
C GLU A 188 -3.95 12.47 3.19
N ALA A 189 -4.43 11.66 2.25
CA ALA A 189 -4.15 11.81 0.83
C ALA A 189 -4.69 13.14 0.30
N LEU A 190 -5.96 13.47 0.58
CA LEU A 190 -6.56 14.75 0.20
C LEU A 190 -5.80 15.94 0.78
N ARG A 191 -5.40 15.86 2.05
CA ARG A 191 -4.57 16.89 2.69
C ARG A 191 -3.23 17.02 1.97
N ASN A 192 -2.49 15.93 1.77
CA ASN A 192 -1.16 16.00 1.18
C ASN A 192 -1.20 16.42 -0.29
N VAL A 193 -2.22 16.02 -1.04
CA VAL A 193 -2.46 16.49 -2.42
C VAL A 193 -2.74 17.99 -2.42
N THR A 194 -3.67 18.45 -1.58
CA THR A 194 -4.00 19.88 -1.45
C THR A 194 -2.76 20.69 -1.05
N THR A 195 -2.02 20.23 -0.04
CA THR A 195 -0.80 20.89 0.43
C THR A 195 0.28 20.93 -0.65
N ALA A 196 0.45 19.86 -1.43
CA ALA A 196 1.38 19.83 -2.54
C ALA A 196 0.99 20.84 -3.63
N PHE A 197 -0.29 20.88 -4.05
CA PHE A 197 -0.76 21.81 -5.07
C PHE A 197 -0.63 23.28 -4.64
N ILE A 198 -1.13 23.62 -3.45
CA ILE A 198 -1.04 24.98 -2.92
C ILE A 198 0.44 25.36 -2.68
N GLY A 199 1.24 24.45 -2.11
CA GLY A 199 2.66 24.69 -1.84
C GLY A 199 3.47 24.93 -3.12
N ILE A 200 3.26 24.13 -4.16
CA ILE A 200 3.88 24.34 -5.48
C ILE A 200 3.45 25.69 -6.07
N GLY A 201 2.18 26.07 -5.94
CA GLY A 201 1.69 27.38 -6.37
C GLY A 201 2.42 28.54 -5.69
N PHE A 202 2.61 28.48 -4.37
CA PHE A 202 3.39 29.48 -3.64
C PHE A 202 4.89 29.46 -4.00
N MET A 203 5.47 28.30 -4.27
CA MET A 203 6.86 28.19 -4.74
C MET A 203 7.06 28.90 -6.09
N PHE A 204 6.14 28.67 -7.04
CA PHE A 204 6.15 29.36 -8.34
C PHE A 204 5.99 30.88 -8.19
N SER A 205 5.12 31.32 -7.29
CA SER A 205 4.92 32.75 -7.01
C SER A 205 6.16 33.41 -6.35
N SER A 206 6.96 32.65 -5.60
CA SER A 206 8.17 33.17 -4.96
C SER A 206 9.34 33.25 -5.94
N SER A 207 9.64 32.16 -6.65
CA SER A 207 10.66 32.14 -7.70
C SER A 207 10.45 31.00 -8.67
N TRP A 208 10.13 31.35 -9.91
CA TRP A 208 9.98 30.37 -10.99
C TRP A 208 11.32 29.66 -11.30
N LYS A 209 12.47 30.35 -11.20
CA LYS A 209 13.81 29.78 -11.47
C LYS A 209 14.17 28.67 -10.49
N LEU A 210 13.98 28.91 -9.18
CA LEU A 210 14.24 27.93 -8.13
C LEU A 210 13.26 26.75 -8.22
N THR A 211 12.00 27.04 -8.54
CA THR A 211 10.97 26.00 -8.69
C THR A 211 11.28 25.07 -9.88
N LEU A 212 11.74 25.62 -11.01
CA LEU A 212 12.12 24.81 -12.18
C LEU A 212 13.29 23.88 -11.85
N LEU A 213 14.29 24.39 -11.13
CA LEU A 213 15.43 23.59 -10.67
C LEU A 213 14.97 22.43 -9.80
N ALA A 214 14.12 22.70 -8.80
CA ALA A 214 13.55 21.65 -7.95
C ALA A 214 12.73 20.63 -8.75
N LEU A 215 11.95 21.10 -9.73
CA LEU A 215 11.12 20.25 -10.59
C LEU A 215 11.95 19.32 -11.48
N VAL A 216 13.17 19.70 -11.86
CA VAL A 216 14.10 18.85 -12.62
C VAL A 216 14.76 17.78 -11.75
N VAL A 217 15.03 18.08 -10.47
CA VAL A 217 15.65 17.13 -9.54
C VAL A 217 14.71 15.95 -9.21
N VAL A 218 13.42 16.22 -9.04
CA VAL A 218 12.39 15.21 -8.70
C VAL A 218 12.33 14.02 -9.68
N PRO A 219 12.23 14.19 -11.02
CA PRO A 219 12.17 13.08 -11.96
C PRO A 219 13.48 12.29 -12.02
N VAL A 220 14.63 12.94 -11.85
CA VAL A 220 15.94 12.26 -11.81
C VAL A 220 16.00 11.28 -10.64
N ILE A 221 15.59 11.73 -9.45
CA ILE A 221 15.48 10.86 -8.26
C ILE A 221 14.44 9.77 -8.48
N SER A 222 13.28 10.11 -9.06
CA SER A 222 12.18 9.16 -9.29
C SER A 222 12.58 8.01 -10.21
N VAL A 223 13.34 8.27 -11.29
CA VAL A 223 13.84 7.22 -12.19
C VAL A 223 14.82 6.30 -11.47
N ALA A 224 15.71 6.84 -10.65
CA ALA A 224 16.65 6.06 -9.85
C ALA A 224 15.92 5.13 -8.87
N VAL A 225 14.92 5.67 -8.14
CA VAL A 225 14.07 4.92 -7.21
C VAL A 225 13.32 3.80 -7.94
N LYS A 226 12.76 4.07 -9.12
CA LYS A 226 12.01 3.08 -9.91
C LYS A 226 12.89 1.91 -10.37
N LYS A 227 14.09 2.19 -10.89
CA LYS A 227 15.04 1.14 -11.31
C LYS A 227 15.46 0.28 -10.12
N PHE A 228 15.78 0.92 -8.99
CA PHE A 228 16.15 0.22 -7.78
C PHE A 228 15.01 -0.63 -7.21
N GLY A 229 13.78 -0.10 -7.20
CA GLY A 229 12.61 -0.81 -6.72
C GLY A 229 12.33 -2.11 -7.49
N ARG A 230 12.57 -2.13 -8.81
CA ARG A 230 12.47 -3.36 -9.62
C ARG A 230 13.50 -4.40 -9.20
N TYR A 231 14.76 -4.00 -9.08
CA TYR A 231 15.84 -4.88 -8.64
C TYR A 231 15.60 -5.41 -7.21
N LEU A 232 15.14 -4.56 -6.30
CA LEU A 232 14.80 -4.97 -4.94
C LEU A 232 13.65 -5.98 -4.91
N ARG A 233 12.66 -5.83 -5.79
CA ARG A 233 11.54 -6.77 -5.89
C ARG A 233 12.02 -8.15 -6.34
N GLU A 234 12.90 -8.24 -7.33
CA GLU A 234 13.51 -9.51 -7.76
C GLU A 234 14.29 -10.18 -6.62
N LEU A 235 15.12 -9.43 -5.88
CA LEU A 235 15.80 -9.97 -4.69
C LEU A 235 14.82 -10.44 -3.63
N SER A 236 13.76 -9.66 -3.37
CA SER A 236 12.76 -10.03 -2.37
C SER A 236 12.02 -11.31 -2.75
N HIS A 237 11.70 -11.52 -4.03
CA HIS A 237 11.10 -12.75 -4.52
C HIS A 237 12.05 -13.94 -4.35
N ALA A 238 13.33 -13.79 -4.66
CA ALA A 238 14.33 -14.85 -4.45
C ALA A 238 14.47 -15.22 -2.96
N THR A 239 14.54 -14.23 -2.06
CA THR A 239 14.60 -14.48 -0.61
C THR A 239 13.34 -15.18 -0.10
N GLN A 240 12.15 -14.78 -0.58
CA GLN A 240 10.88 -15.43 -0.20
C GLN A 240 10.77 -16.86 -0.74
N ALA A 241 11.22 -17.10 -1.97
CA ALA A 241 11.23 -18.45 -2.55
C ALA A 241 12.15 -19.40 -1.76
N ALA A 242 13.35 -18.94 -1.37
CA ALA A 242 14.25 -19.72 -0.52
C ALA A 242 13.65 -20.01 0.86
N ALA A 243 13.00 -19.02 1.47
CA ALA A 243 12.31 -19.20 2.75
C ALA A 243 11.12 -20.18 2.65
N ALA A 244 10.39 -20.18 1.52
CA ALA A 244 9.30 -21.12 1.29
C ALA A 244 9.80 -22.58 1.18
N VAL A 245 10.97 -22.79 0.56
CA VAL A 245 11.60 -24.12 0.52
C VAL A 245 11.96 -24.60 1.92
N ALA A 246 12.57 -23.74 2.75
CA ALA A 246 12.87 -24.08 4.15
C ALA A 246 11.59 -24.40 4.96
N ALA A 247 10.53 -23.61 4.76
CA ALA A 247 9.24 -23.85 5.39
C ALA A 247 8.63 -25.19 4.97
N SER A 248 8.70 -25.54 3.68
CA SER A 248 8.23 -26.83 3.16
C SER A 248 8.96 -28.01 3.81
N ILE A 249 10.27 -27.92 4.00
CA ILE A 249 11.06 -28.97 4.68
C ILE A 249 10.59 -29.11 6.14
N ALA A 250 10.36 -28.00 6.83
CA ALA A 250 9.87 -28.03 8.20
C ALA A 250 8.46 -28.65 8.29
N GLU A 251 7.57 -28.30 7.36
CA GLU A 251 6.22 -28.86 7.28
C GLU A 251 6.23 -30.37 7.04
N GLU A 252 7.03 -30.85 6.07
CA GLU A 252 7.22 -32.28 5.81
C GLU A 252 7.80 -33.01 7.03
N SER A 253 8.81 -32.41 7.67
CA SER A 253 9.47 -32.98 8.85
C SER A 253 8.55 -33.10 10.05
N PHE A 254 7.70 -32.09 10.29
CA PHE A 254 6.73 -32.12 11.38
C PHE A 254 5.56 -33.06 11.07
N GLY A 255 5.07 -33.08 9.83
CA GLY A 255 4.03 -34.00 9.39
C GLY A 255 4.46 -35.46 9.50
N ALA A 256 5.71 -35.76 9.15
CA ALA A 256 6.30 -37.11 9.18
C ALA A 256 7.19 -37.36 10.42
N ILE A 257 6.95 -36.66 11.54
CA ILE A 257 7.84 -36.73 12.71
C ILE A 257 8.04 -38.15 13.26
N ARG A 258 7.01 -39.00 13.17
CA ARG A 258 7.09 -40.41 13.58
C ARG A 258 8.07 -41.19 12.70
N THR A 259 8.08 -40.93 11.39
CA THR A 259 9.00 -41.52 10.42
C THR A 259 10.44 -41.05 10.67
N VAL A 260 10.64 -39.75 10.90
CA VAL A 260 11.97 -39.20 11.21
C VAL A 260 12.56 -39.87 12.46
N ARG A 261 11.74 -40.04 13.51
CA ARG A 261 12.14 -40.72 14.76
C ARG A 261 12.37 -42.22 14.56
N SER A 262 11.56 -42.91 13.75
CA SER A 262 11.73 -44.35 13.53
C SER A 262 13.02 -44.70 12.79
N PHE A 263 13.53 -43.78 11.96
CA PHE A 263 14.81 -43.94 11.25
C PHE A 263 15.99 -43.25 11.95
N ALA A 264 15.80 -42.64 13.13
CA ALA A 264 16.81 -41.87 13.87
C ALA A 264 17.53 -40.80 13.01
N GLN A 265 16.77 -40.11 12.14
CA GLN A 265 17.27 -39.11 11.17
C GLN A 265 17.11 -37.66 11.66
N GLU A 266 17.01 -37.42 12.97
CA GLU A 266 16.80 -36.07 13.50
C GLU A 266 17.97 -35.14 13.16
N GLY A 267 19.21 -35.61 13.32
CA GLY A 267 20.42 -34.82 13.01
C GLY A 267 20.51 -34.44 11.53
N HIS A 268 20.17 -35.37 10.62
CA HIS A 268 20.14 -35.11 9.18
C HIS A 268 19.07 -34.07 8.83
N THR A 269 17.88 -34.18 9.41
CA THR A 269 16.77 -33.26 9.19
C THR A 269 17.11 -31.84 9.66
N ILE A 270 17.73 -31.72 10.85
CA ILE A 270 18.21 -30.44 11.39
C ILE A 270 19.28 -29.84 10.47
N SER A 271 20.24 -30.65 10.00
CA SER A 271 21.29 -30.19 9.09
C SER A 271 20.72 -29.67 7.77
N ASN A 272 19.79 -30.41 7.16
CA ASN A 272 19.18 -30.03 5.89
C ASN A 272 18.38 -28.72 6.02
N TYR A 273 17.61 -28.58 7.11
CA TYR A 273 16.91 -27.32 7.40
C TYR A 273 17.90 -26.17 7.62
N SER A 274 18.98 -26.39 8.39
CA SER A 274 20.01 -25.38 8.63
C SER A 274 20.66 -24.88 7.34
N GLU A 275 20.98 -25.80 6.41
CA GLU A 275 21.56 -25.44 5.11
C GLU A 275 20.63 -24.53 4.30
N LYS A 276 19.32 -24.82 4.27
CA LYS A 276 18.33 -23.98 3.57
C LYS A 276 18.09 -22.64 4.26
N VAL A 277 18.20 -22.59 5.58
CA VAL A 277 18.18 -21.32 6.32
C VAL A 277 19.44 -20.50 6.00
N ASP A 278 20.62 -21.10 5.89
CA ASP A 278 21.85 -20.39 5.53
C ASP A 278 21.82 -19.85 4.09
N GLU A 279 21.24 -20.58 3.14
CA GLU A 279 20.96 -20.07 1.79
C GLU A 279 20.06 -18.83 1.84
N THR A 280 18.99 -18.89 2.63
CA THR A 280 18.05 -17.78 2.84
C THR A 280 18.75 -16.58 3.50
N LEU A 281 19.62 -16.83 4.50
CA LEU A 281 20.41 -15.82 5.18
C LEU A 281 21.36 -15.11 4.20
N LYS A 282 22.05 -15.85 3.33
CA LYS A 282 22.96 -15.27 2.33
C LYS A 282 22.25 -14.33 1.36
N LEU A 283 21.05 -14.71 0.90
CA LEU A 283 20.19 -13.87 0.07
C LEU A 283 19.69 -12.65 0.84
N GLY A 284 19.23 -12.85 2.07
CA GLY A 284 18.77 -11.79 2.98
C GLY A 284 19.84 -10.76 3.29
N LEU A 285 21.08 -11.17 3.56
CA LEU A 285 22.21 -10.27 3.81
C LEU A 285 22.58 -9.47 2.54
N ARG A 286 22.49 -10.08 1.36
CA ARG A 286 22.70 -9.37 0.09
C ARG A 286 21.61 -8.32 -0.13
N GLN A 287 20.35 -8.68 0.13
CA GLN A 287 19.22 -7.75 0.08
C GLN A 287 19.40 -6.60 1.08
N ALA A 288 19.75 -6.90 2.33
CA ALA A 288 19.97 -5.91 3.38
C ALA A 288 21.08 -4.93 3.03
N ARG A 289 22.20 -5.40 2.47
CA ARG A 289 23.30 -4.54 2.00
C ARG A 289 22.86 -3.59 0.90
N VAL A 290 22.12 -4.12 -0.09
CA VAL A 290 21.59 -3.34 -1.22
C VAL A 290 20.61 -2.27 -0.72
N VAL A 291 19.71 -2.63 0.19
CA VAL A 291 18.75 -1.71 0.82
C VAL A 291 19.46 -0.63 1.63
N GLY A 292 20.44 -1.01 2.46
CA GLY A 292 21.21 -0.07 3.27
C GLY A 292 21.98 0.95 2.44
N LEU A 293 22.67 0.50 1.38
CA LEU A 293 23.38 1.38 0.45
C LEU A 293 22.42 2.36 -0.24
N PHE A 294 21.24 1.89 -0.61
CA PHE A 294 20.24 2.71 -1.30
C PHE A 294 19.61 3.75 -0.39
N PHE A 295 19.20 3.39 0.84
CA PHE A 295 18.67 4.38 1.78
C PHE A 295 19.74 5.43 2.14
N GLY A 296 21.00 5.01 2.32
CA GLY A 296 22.12 5.93 2.52
C GLY A 296 22.32 6.86 1.33
N GLY A 297 22.35 6.31 0.11
CA GLY A 297 22.50 7.09 -1.13
C GLY A 297 21.33 8.03 -1.40
N LEU A 298 20.09 7.60 -1.13
CA LEU A 298 18.89 8.42 -1.26
C LEU A 298 18.89 9.55 -0.24
N ASN A 299 19.29 9.29 1.00
CA ASN A 299 19.41 10.31 2.03
C ASN A 299 20.49 11.35 1.65
N ALA A 300 21.67 10.89 1.21
CA ALA A 300 22.73 11.77 0.73
C ALA A 300 22.29 12.61 -0.48
N ALA A 301 21.63 12.01 -1.47
CA ALA A 301 21.08 12.72 -2.63
C ALA A 301 20.04 13.76 -2.23
N SER A 302 19.16 13.44 -1.27
CA SER A 302 18.19 14.38 -0.71
C SER A 302 18.89 15.56 -0.03
N MET A 303 19.89 15.31 0.81
CA MET A 303 20.63 16.37 1.52
C MET A 303 21.42 17.25 0.53
N LEU A 304 22.09 16.65 -0.45
CA LEU A 304 22.80 17.36 -1.52
C LEU A 304 21.83 18.21 -2.36
N SER A 305 20.62 17.72 -2.64
CA SER A 305 19.62 18.51 -3.38
C SER A 305 19.23 19.78 -2.64
N VAL A 306 19.08 19.73 -1.31
CA VAL A 306 18.81 20.90 -0.48
C VAL A 306 19.98 21.88 -0.55
N ILE A 307 21.22 21.39 -0.44
CA ILE A 307 22.42 22.23 -0.52
C ILE A 307 22.49 22.96 -1.88
N VAL A 308 22.24 22.27 -2.99
CA VAL A 308 22.24 22.88 -4.33
C VAL A 308 21.19 23.98 -4.44
N VAL A 309 19.98 23.73 -3.92
CA VAL A 309 18.90 24.73 -3.90
C VAL A 309 19.28 25.94 -3.06
N VAL A 310 19.92 25.74 -1.89
CA VAL A 310 20.37 26.82 -1.01
C VAL A 310 21.48 27.65 -1.65
N ILE A 311 22.48 27.02 -2.28
CA ILE A 311 23.58 27.73 -2.96
C ILE A 311 23.03 28.58 -4.11
N TYR A 312 22.17 28.00 -4.95
CA TYR A 312 21.57 28.73 -6.06
C TYR A 312 20.61 29.84 -5.58
N GLY A 313 19.88 29.59 -4.50
CA GLY A 313 19.04 30.59 -3.84
C GLY A 313 19.86 31.76 -3.30
N ALA A 314 20.97 31.48 -2.61
CA ALA A 314 21.88 32.50 -2.08
C ALA A 314 22.46 33.36 -3.21
N TYR A 315 22.83 32.75 -4.34
CA TYR A 315 23.25 33.48 -5.54
C TYR A 315 22.16 34.42 -6.06
N LEU A 316 20.89 33.97 -6.09
CA LEU A 316 19.74 34.80 -6.47
C LEU A 316 19.49 35.97 -5.51
N THR A 317 19.72 35.76 -4.21
CA THR A 317 19.58 36.81 -3.19
C THR A 317 20.71 37.85 -3.32
N ILE A 318 21.95 37.42 -3.54
CA ILE A 318 23.10 38.31 -3.72
C ILE A 318 22.96 39.16 -5.00
N THR A 319 22.40 38.58 -6.07
CA THR A 319 22.12 39.29 -7.33
C THR A 319 20.89 40.20 -7.27
N GLY A 320 20.24 40.34 -6.11
CA GLY A 320 19.10 41.22 -5.89
C GLY A 320 17.78 40.75 -6.55
N SER A 321 17.75 39.53 -7.08
CA SER A 321 16.54 38.97 -7.71
C SER A 321 15.53 38.41 -6.71
N LEU A 322 15.92 38.25 -5.44
CA LEU A 322 15.10 37.61 -4.40
C LEU A 322 15.46 38.14 -3.00
N THR A 323 14.49 38.32 -2.10
CA THR A 323 14.76 38.72 -0.70
C THR A 323 15.17 37.52 0.16
N ALA A 324 15.84 37.76 1.29
CA ALA A 324 16.23 36.69 2.22
C ALA A 324 15.00 35.97 2.83
N GLY A 325 13.92 36.71 3.08
CA GLY A 325 12.63 36.17 3.50
C GLY A 325 11.98 35.29 2.44
N ALA A 326 11.98 35.71 1.17
CA ALA A 326 11.45 34.90 0.07
C ALA A 326 12.21 33.58 -0.12
N LEU A 327 13.54 33.58 0.09
CA LEU A 327 14.38 32.38 0.06
C LEU A 327 14.01 31.44 1.21
N THR A 328 13.86 31.99 2.41
CA THR A 328 13.53 31.18 3.59
C THR A 328 12.13 30.57 3.46
N SER A 329 11.14 31.35 3.03
CA SER A 329 9.80 30.84 2.70
C SER A 329 9.87 29.75 1.63
N PHE A 330 10.67 29.92 0.58
CA PHE A 330 10.84 28.91 -0.48
C PHE A 330 11.39 27.58 0.07
N ILE A 331 12.40 27.63 0.93
CA ILE A 331 12.97 26.43 1.57
C ILE A 331 11.91 25.74 2.44
N LEU A 332 11.17 26.49 3.25
CA LEU A 332 10.12 25.94 4.10
C LEU A 332 8.97 25.33 3.29
N TYR A 333 8.60 25.95 2.17
CA TYR A 333 7.63 25.37 1.23
C TYR A 333 8.14 24.07 0.62
N SER A 334 9.39 24.05 0.16
CA SER A 334 10.02 22.87 -0.43
C SER A 334 10.02 21.68 0.55
N LEU A 335 10.35 21.91 1.83
CA LEU A 335 10.28 20.88 2.87
C LEU A 335 8.85 20.38 3.11
N THR A 336 7.87 21.28 3.11
CA THR A 336 6.46 20.94 3.31
C THR A 336 5.88 20.14 2.13
N VAL A 337 6.22 20.53 0.90
CA VAL A 337 5.83 19.81 -0.31
C VAL A 337 6.54 18.45 -0.37
N GLY A 338 7.84 18.39 -0.09
CA GLY A 338 8.63 17.16 -0.08
C GLY A 338 8.12 16.13 0.94
N SER A 339 7.78 16.56 2.14
CA SER A 339 7.13 15.70 3.14
C SER A 339 5.74 15.23 2.71
N SER A 340 4.93 16.11 2.11
CA SER A 340 3.60 15.76 1.57
C SER A 340 3.69 14.69 0.47
N ILE A 341 4.65 14.82 -0.46
CA ILE A 341 4.91 13.84 -1.52
C ILE A 341 5.38 12.50 -0.92
N SER A 342 6.27 12.55 0.08
CA SER A 342 6.75 11.36 0.77
C SER A 342 5.61 10.61 1.49
N SER A 343 4.73 11.35 2.18
CA SER A 343 3.53 10.79 2.80
C SER A 343 2.58 10.17 1.77
N LEU A 344 2.38 10.80 0.60
CA LEU A 344 1.58 10.23 -0.49
C LEU A 344 2.12 8.89 -0.99
N SER A 345 3.45 8.74 -1.08
CA SER A 345 4.09 7.47 -1.43
C SER A 345 3.78 6.36 -0.42
N GLY A 346 3.78 6.70 0.88
CA GLY A 346 3.38 5.76 1.94
C GLY A 346 1.91 5.35 1.83
N LEU A 347 1.03 6.32 1.58
CA LEU A 347 -0.41 6.11 1.43
C LEU A 347 -0.76 5.21 0.23
N TYR A 348 0.01 5.27 -0.87
CA TYR A 348 -0.17 4.37 -2.01
C TYR A 348 -0.06 2.89 -1.61
N THR A 349 0.93 2.55 -0.78
CA THR A 349 1.12 1.17 -0.31
C THR A 349 -0.05 0.71 0.56
N THR A 350 -0.52 1.57 1.46
CA THR A 350 -1.66 1.26 2.32
C THR A 350 -2.97 1.18 1.53
N ALA A 351 -3.11 1.99 0.48
CA ALA A 351 -4.22 1.90 -0.46
C ALA A 351 -4.22 0.54 -1.18
N MET A 352 -3.08 0.08 -1.70
CA MET A 352 -2.98 -1.24 -2.34
C MET A 352 -3.37 -2.38 -1.39
N LYS A 353 -2.93 -2.33 -0.12
CA LYS A 353 -3.36 -3.32 0.90
C LYS A 353 -4.87 -3.31 1.10
N ALA A 354 -5.48 -2.13 1.13
CA ALA A 354 -6.92 -1.99 1.31
C ALA A 354 -7.74 -2.39 0.10
N ALA A 355 -7.23 -2.19 -1.12
CA ALA A 355 -7.85 -2.72 -2.32
C ALA A 355 -7.94 -4.26 -2.26
N GLY A 356 -6.88 -4.93 -1.79
CA GLY A 356 -6.87 -6.38 -1.56
C GLY A 356 -7.89 -6.82 -0.50
N ALA A 357 -7.91 -6.16 0.67
CA ALA A 357 -8.87 -6.45 1.74
C ALA A 357 -10.33 -6.22 1.29
N SER A 358 -10.57 -5.12 0.57
CA SER A 358 -11.87 -4.78 0.00
C SER A 358 -12.38 -5.86 -0.95
N ARG A 359 -11.52 -6.39 -1.83
CA ARG A 359 -11.90 -7.46 -2.76
C ARG A 359 -12.41 -8.69 -2.02
N ARG A 360 -11.71 -9.13 -0.97
CA ARG A 360 -12.09 -10.32 -0.20
C ARG A 360 -13.40 -10.14 0.57
N VAL A 361 -13.60 -8.96 1.17
CA VAL A 361 -14.85 -8.64 1.87
C VAL A 361 -16.03 -8.56 0.91
N PHE A 362 -15.85 -7.92 -0.26
CA PHE A 362 -16.93 -7.85 -1.25
C PHE A 362 -17.21 -9.19 -1.93
N GLN A 363 -16.22 -10.05 -2.12
CA GLN A 363 -16.44 -11.43 -2.57
C GLN A 363 -17.37 -12.19 -1.63
N LEU A 364 -17.19 -12.04 -0.31
CA LEU A 364 -18.11 -12.63 0.68
C LEU A 364 -19.51 -11.98 0.62
N LEU A 365 -19.58 -10.65 0.49
CA LEU A 365 -20.83 -9.91 0.51
C LEU A 365 -21.67 -10.11 -0.77
N ASP A 366 -21.02 -10.39 -1.90
CA ASP A 366 -21.67 -10.65 -3.19
C ASP A 366 -22.03 -12.11 -3.40
N ARG A 367 -21.54 -13.01 -2.54
CA ARG A 367 -21.86 -14.44 -2.60
C ARG A 367 -23.34 -14.65 -2.31
N VAL A 368 -24.07 -15.16 -3.28
CA VAL A 368 -25.47 -15.59 -3.09
C VAL A 368 -25.47 -17.00 -2.51
N SER A 369 -26.26 -17.23 -1.45
CA SER A 369 -26.43 -18.56 -0.85
C SER A 369 -27.03 -19.53 -1.87
N ALA A 370 -26.46 -20.73 -1.96
CA ALA A 370 -26.92 -21.76 -2.90
C ALA A 370 -28.27 -22.36 -2.47
N MET A 371 -28.64 -22.21 -1.19
CA MET A 371 -29.94 -22.65 -0.67
C MET A 371 -30.81 -21.43 -0.34
N PRO A 372 -32.00 -21.29 -0.96
CA PRO A 372 -32.91 -20.20 -0.65
C PRO A 372 -33.43 -20.32 0.79
N GLN A 373 -33.66 -19.17 1.45
CA GLN A 373 -34.31 -19.12 2.76
C GLN A 373 -35.78 -19.56 2.65
N ALA A 374 -36.04 -20.85 2.86
CA ALA A 374 -37.38 -21.39 2.91
C ALA A 374 -37.82 -21.57 4.37
N GLY A 375 -38.30 -20.48 5.00
CA GLY A 375 -38.83 -20.51 6.37
C GLY A 375 -40.34 -20.22 6.48
N ASN A 376 -41.00 -19.81 5.39
CA ASN A 376 -42.35 -19.23 5.46
C ASN A 376 -43.51 -20.26 5.33
N LYS A 377 -43.23 -21.56 5.40
CA LYS A 377 -44.26 -22.60 5.28
C LYS A 377 -44.31 -23.44 6.55
N CYS A 378 -45.43 -23.41 7.25
CA CYS A 378 -45.72 -24.37 8.32
C CYS A 378 -45.92 -25.76 7.70
N PRO A 379 -45.28 -26.83 8.21
CA PRO A 379 -45.51 -28.18 7.70
C PRO A 379 -46.93 -28.62 8.06
N ALA A 380 -47.80 -28.70 7.05
CA ALA A 380 -49.11 -29.31 7.16
C ALA A 380 -49.01 -30.76 6.65
N GLY A 381 -48.76 -31.71 7.57
CA GLY A 381 -48.80 -33.16 7.28
C GLY A 381 -47.50 -33.92 7.51
N SER A 382 -47.60 -35.25 7.50
CA SER A 382 -46.47 -36.19 7.57
C SER A 382 -45.63 -36.09 6.28
N VAL A 383 -44.32 -35.91 6.43
CA VAL A 383 -43.38 -35.80 5.30
C VAL A 383 -42.98 -37.22 4.87
N PRO A 384 -43.34 -37.69 3.67
CA PRO A 384 -42.87 -38.98 3.17
C PRO A 384 -41.37 -38.91 2.86
N LEU A 385 -40.59 -39.81 3.46
CA LEU A 385 -39.16 -39.93 3.21
C LEU A 385 -38.95 -40.73 1.91
N TYR A 386 -38.82 -40.04 0.79
CA TYR A 386 -38.37 -40.68 -0.45
C TYR A 386 -36.89 -41.05 -0.33
N LEU A 387 -36.48 -42.11 -1.05
CA LEU A 387 -35.12 -42.65 -1.06
C LEU A 387 -34.16 -41.62 -1.68
N LEU A 388 -33.67 -40.71 -0.85
CA LEU A 388 -32.76 -39.63 -1.22
C LEU A 388 -31.33 -40.17 -1.25
N THR A 389 -30.81 -40.36 -2.46
CA THR A 389 -29.40 -40.71 -2.66
C THR A 389 -28.55 -39.45 -2.62
N PHE A 390 -27.92 -39.16 -1.48
CA PHE A 390 -26.87 -38.12 -1.39
C PHE A 390 -25.57 -38.68 -1.96
N PHE A 391 -25.15 -38.24 -3.15
CA PHE A 391 -24.09 -38.90 -3.91
C PHE A 391 -22.65 -38.59 -3.45
N SER A 392 -22.42 -37.51 -2.69
CA SER A 392 -21.15 -37.25 -1.99
C SER A 392 -21.29 -36.02 -1.10
N PHE A 393 -20.65 -36.02 0.09
CA PHE A 393 -20.43 -34.78 0.82
C PHE A 393 -19.44 -33.89 0.03
N PRO A 394 -19.65 -32.57 -0.02
CA PRO A 394 -18.68 -31.63 -0.60
C PRO A 394 -17.50 -31.46 0.37
N LEU A 395 -16.71 -32.52 0.54
CA LEU A 395 -15.43 -32.40 1.23
C LEU A 395 -14.37 -31.93 0.24
N PRO A 396 -13.51 -30.96 0.61
CA PRO A 396 -12.35 -30.64 -0.20
C PRO A 396 -11.44 -31.87 -0.29
N TYR A 397 -10.90 -32.12 -1.48
CA TYR A 397 -10.08 -33.28 -1.91
C TYR A 397 -8.82 -33.61 -1.06
N TYR A 398 -8.61 -32.95 0.08
CA TYR A 398 -7.42 -33.10 0.94
C TYR A 398 -7.50 -34.23 1.98
N MET A 399 -8.57 -35.05 1.97
CA MET A 399 -8.77 -36.09 2.98
C MET A 399 -8.62 -37.53 2.46
N LEU A 400 -7.96 -37.74 1.31
CA LEU A 400 -7.86 -39.05 0.66
C LEU A 400 -6.46 -39.69 0.60
N TRP A 401 -5.46 -39.16 1.30
CA TRP A 401 -4.20 -39.88 1.54
C TRP A 401 -3.78 -39.73 2.99
N SER A 402 -4.13 -40.74 3.79
CA SER A 402 -3.51 -41.07 5.08
C SER A 402 -2.79 -42.41 4.95
#